data_AF-A0A924SW98-F1
#
_entry.id   AF-A0A924SW98-F1
#
_cell.length_a   1.000
_cell.length_b   1.000
_cell.length_c   1.000
_cell.angle_alpha   90.00
_cell.angle_beta   90.00
_cell.angle_gamma   90.00
#
_symmetry.space_group_name_H-M   'P 1'
#
loop_
_entity.id
_entity.type
_entity.pdbx_description
1 polymer ?
#
loop_
_entity_poly.entity_id
_entity_poly.type
_entity_poly.pdbx_seq_one_letter_code
_entity_poly.pdbx_strand_id
1 'polypeptide(L)'
;MNENIIKGKWTEIKGEIQKAWGNLSHDEIEKNKANLTSIAGLIQQKYGTAQEEVKTRLHEIVARFSDEMEARVEKDPGVQAHLARATEKTDQVKAALKN
;
A
#
# COMPACT_ATOMS: atom_id res chain seq x y z
N MET A 1 0.53 4.79 4.51
CA MET A 1 0.92 3.36 4.36
C MET A 1 1.73 2.96 5.58
N ASN A 2 1.37 1.88 6.27
CA ASN A 2 2.01 1.47 7.53
C ASN A 2 3.29 0.66 7.26
N GLU A 3 4.46 1.20 7.61
CA GLU A 3 5.77 0.54 7.46
C GLU A 3 5.87 -0.83 8.17
N ASN A 4 5.05 -1.04 9.20
CA ASN A 4 4.98 -2.31 9.93
C ASN A 4 4.45 -3.48 9.07
N ILE A 5 3.49 -3.22 8.17
CA ILE A 5 2.90 -4.26 7.32
C ILE A 5 3.92 -4.71 6.27
N ILE A 6 4.64 -3.74 5.69
CA ILE A 6 5.66 -4.00 4.67
C ILE A 6 6.77 -4.86 5.25
N LYS A 7 7.24 -4.58 6.47
CA LYS A 7 8.27 -5.40 7.13
C LYS A 7 7.81 -6.83 7.42
N GLY A 8 6.55 -7.02 7.83
CA GLY A 8 6.00 -8.35 8.14
C GLY A 8 5.81 -9.25 6.91
N LYS A 9 5.31 -8.69 5.80
CA LYS A 9 5.11 -9.42 4.53
C LYS A 9 6.20 -9.16 3.49
N TRP A 10 7.35 -8.63 3.93
CA TRP A 10 8.42 -8.19 3.02
C TRP A 10 8.90 -9.30 2.09
N THR A 11 8.99 -10.52 2.61
CA THR A 11 9.43 -11.71 1.87
C THR A 11 8.51 -12.06 0.70
N GLU A 12 7.21 -11.80 0.84
CA GLU A 12 6.22 -12.07 -0.20
C GLU A 12 6.16 -10.91 -1.21
N ILE A 13 6.20 -9.68 -0.70
CA ILE A 13 6.29 -8.45 -1.49
C ILE A 13 7.51 -8.49 -2.41
N LYS A 14 8.70 -8.83 -1.89
CA LYS A 14 9.93 -8.90 -2.71
C LYS A 14 9.83 -9.95 -3.83
N GLY A 15 9.11 -11.06 -3.59
CA GLY A 15 8.84 -12.08 -4.60
C GLY A 15 7.98 -11.55 -5.74
N GLU A 16 6.90 -10.84 -5.44
CA GLU A 16 6.06 -10.22 -6.48
C GLU A 16 6.77 -9.07 -7.20
N ILE A 17 7.57 -8.27 -6.50
CA ILE A 17 8.42 -7.24 -7.11
C ILE A 17 9.39 -7.90 -8.10
N GLN A 18 10.07 -8.99 -7.72
CA GLN A 18 10.94 -9.70 -8.64
C GLN A 18 10.18 -10.22 -9.87
N LYS A 19 8.98 -10.78 -9.69
CA LYS A 19 8.16 -11.23 -10.83
C LYS A 19 7.75 -10.07 -11.75
N ALA A 20 7.39 -8.93 -11.18
CA ALA A 20 6.98 -7.75 -11.94
C ALA A 20 8.15 -7.13 -12.73
N TRP A 21 9.36 -7.15 -12.16
CA TRP A 21 10.57 -6.58 -12.74
C TRP A 21 11.69 -7.62 -12.79
N GLY A 22 11.51 -8.68 -13.60
CA GLY A 22 12.40 -9.86 -13.66
C GLY A 22 13.91 -9.61 -13.78
N ASN A 23 14.35 -8.40 -14.13
CA ASN A 23 15.75 -7.97 -14.16
C ASN A 23 16.28 -7.44 -12.80
N LEU A 24 15.44 -7.36 -11.75
CA LEU A 24 15.85 -7.03 -10.39
C LEU A 24 16.22 -8.31 -9.65
N SER A 25 17.42 -8.33 -9.05
CA SER A 25 17.82 -9.43 -8.19
C SER A 25 17.20 -9.30 -6.79
N HIS A 26 16.90 -10.44 -6.17
CA HIS A 26 16.40 -10.51 -4.79
C HIS A 26 17.29 -9.73 -3.80
N ASP A 27 18.62 -9.84 -3.98
CA ASP A 27 19.63 -9.16 -3.18
C ASP A 27 19.57 -7.63 -3.32
N GLU A 28 19.30 -7.13 -4.52
CA GLU A 28 19.15 -5.69 -4.78
C GLU A 28 17.90 -5.16 -4.09
N ILE A 29 16.78 -5.90 -4.15
CA ILE A 29 15.54 -5.52 -3.49
C ILE A 29 15.73 -5.55 -1.96
N GLU A 30 16.40 -6.58 -1.44
CA GLU A 30 16.64 -6.79 0.00
C GLU A 30 17.56 -5.73 0.63
N LYS A 31 18.59 -5.27 -0.11
CA LYS A 31 19.47 -4.17 0.31
C LYS A 31 18.73 -2.88 0.67
N ASN A 32 17.54 -2.68 0.13
CA ASN A 32 16.72 -1.50 0.40
C ASN A 32 15.86 -1.61 1.66
N LYS A 33 16.02 -2.67 2.46
CA LYS A 33 15.36 -2.84 3.77
C LYS A 33 13.84 -2.57 3.75
N ALA A 34 13.15 -3.07 2.72
CA ALA A 34 11.71 -2.86 2.56
C ALA A 34 11.27 -1.40 2.28
N ASN A 35 12.18 -0.55 1.81
CA ASN A 35 11.86 0.83 1.44
C ASN A 35 11.40 0.91 -0.02
N LEU A 36 10.08 1.06 -0.22
CA LEU A 36 9.47 1.19 -1.55
C LEU A 36 10.00 2.40 -2.33
N THR A 37 10.33 3.50 -1.66
CA THR A 37 10.88 4.71 -2.29
C THR A 37 12.27 4.44 -2.86
N SER A 38 13.13 3.76 -2.11
CA SER A 38 14.47 3.41 -2.57
C SER A 38 14.43 2.41 -3.73
N ILE A 39 13.52 1.42 -3.65
CA ILE A 39 13.29 0.45 -4.73
C ILE A 39 12.77 1.16 -5.99
N ALA A 40 11.86 2.12 -5.84
CA ALA A 40 11.35 2.89 -6.97
C ALA A 40 12.47 3.63 -7.70
N GLY A 41 13.41 4.22 -6.95
CA GLY A 41 14.59 4.87 -7.51
C GLY A 41 15.49 3.90 -8.28
N LEU A 42 15.74 2.70 -7.75
CA LEU A 42 16.54 1.68 -8.45
C LEU A 42 15.89 1.19 -9.74
N ILE A 43 14.58 0.97 -9.72
CA ILE A 43 13.82 0.56 -10.90
C ILE A 43 13.84 1.66 -11.96
N GLN A 44 13.61 2.92 -11.55
CA GLN A 44 13.71 4.06 -12.45
C GLN A 44 15.11 4.16 -13.09
N GLN A 45 16.18 3.95 -12.31
CA GLN A 45 17.56 3.99 -12.81
C GLN A 45 17.88 2.82 -13.77
N LYS A 46 17.39 1.61 -13.49
CA LYS A 46 17.67 0.43 -14.33
C LYS A 46 16.80 0.35 -15.59
N TYR A 47 15.52 0.65 -15.47
CA TYR A 47 14.54 0.46 -16.55
C TYR A 47 14.19 1.76 -17.27
N GLY A 48 14.59 2.93 -16.75
CA GLY A 48 14.21 4.23 -17.32
C GLY A 48 12.72 4.53 -17.18
N THR A 49 11.98 3.77 -16.38
CA THR A 49 10.54 3.89 -16.21
C THR A 49 10.16 5.16 -15.43
N ALA A 50 9.01 5.75 -15.75
CA ALA A 50 8.50 6.89 -15.01
C ALA A 50 8.33 6.54 -13.52
N GLN A 51 8.81 7.41 -12.63
CA GLN A 51 8.76 7.20 -11.19
C GLN A 51 7.32 6.96 -10.69
N GLU A 52 6.34 7.61 -11.32
CA GLU A 52 4.91 7.42 -11.02
C GLU A 52 4.43 6.02 -11.33
N GLU A 53 4.79 5.46 -12.50
CA GLU A 53 4.39 4.11 -12.89
C GLU A 53 4.98 3.06 -11.93
N VAL A 54 6.25 3.24 -11.57
CA VAL A 54 6.92 2.38 -10.59
C VAL A 54 6.27 2.47 -9.21
N LYS A 55 5.96 3.69 -8.74
CA LYS A 55 5.27 3.91 -7.46
C LYS A 55 3.88 3.28 -7.46
N THR A 56 3.11 3.44 -8.54
CA THR A 56 1.78 2.85 -8.70
C THR A 56 1.88 1.33 -8.62
N ARG A 57 2.79 0.72 -9.39
CA ARG A 57 2.97 -0.74 -9.40
C ARG A 57 3.41 -1.29 -8.04
N LEU A 58 4.34 -0.61 -7.36
CA LEU A 58 4.76 -0.98 -6.00
C LEU A 58 3.61 -0.83 -5.00
N HIS A 59 2.82 0.23 -5.14
CA HIS A 59 1.65 0.46 -4.32
C HIS A 59 0.60 -0.63 -4.55
N GLU A 60 0.33 -1.04 -5.80
CA GLU A 60 -0.58 -2.15 -6.12
C GLU A 60 -0.13 -3.48 -5.52
N ILE A 61 1.16 -3.81 -5.61
CA ILE A 61 1.71 -5.04 -5.03
C ILE A 61 1.46 -5.06 -3.53
N VAL A 62 1.85 -3.99 -2.83
CA VAL A 62 1.75 -3.96 -1.37
C VAL A 62 0.31 -3.74 -0.90
N ALA A 63 -0.50 -3.02 -1.67
CA ALA A 63 -1.93 -2.91 -1.48
C ALA A 63 -2.54 -4.30 -1.56
N ARG A 64 -2.24 -5.13 -2.56
CA ARG A 64 -2.72 -6.53 -2.62
C ARG A 64 -2.36 -7.34 -1.37
N PHE A 65 -1.18 -7.13 -0.80
CA PHE A 65 -0.74 -7.83 0.42
C PHE A 65 -1.34 -7.26 1.72
N SER A 66 -1.69 -5.97 1.73
CA SER A 66 -2.37 -5.29 2.85
C SER A 66 -3.89 -5.49 2.76
N ASP A 67 -4.43 -5.54 1.55
CA ASP A 67 -5.83 -5.75 1.20
C ASP A 67 -6.25 -7.20 1.42
N GLU A 68 -5.33 -8.16 1.40
CA GLU A 68 -5.62 -9.49 1.95
C GLU A 68 -6.02 -9.45 3.45
N MET A 69 -5.69 -8.35 4.16
CA MET A 69 -6.24 -8.02 5.47
C MET A 69 -7.47 -7.09 5.37
N GLU A 70 -7.53 -6.13 4.44
CA GLU A 70 -8.70 -5.25 4.26
C GLU A 70 -9.93 -5.94 3.64
N ALA A 71 -9.81 -6.87 2.69
CA ALA A 71 -10.91 -7.69 2.16
C ALA A 71 -11.46 -8.68 3.20
N ARG A 72 -10.66 -9.04 4.22
CA ARG A 72 -11.17 -9.72 5.44
C ARG A 72 -11.90 -8.76 6.38
N VAL A 73 -11.50 -7.49 6.40
CA VAL A 73 -12.10 -6.42 7.22
C VAL A 73 -13.34 -5.79 6.57
N GLU A 74 -13.45 -5.78 5.24
CA GLU A 74 -14.60 -5.24 4.51
C GLU A 74 -15.83 -6.16 4.61
N LYS A 75 -15.61 -7.46 4.83
CA LYS A 75 -16.64 -8.43 5.22
C LYS A 75 -16.78 -8.61 6.74
N ASP A 76 -16.06 -7.81 7.54
CA ASP A 76 -16.22 -7.81 9.00
C ASP A 76 -17.28 -6.77 9.41
N PRO A 77 -18.46 -7.19 9.91
CA PRO A 77 -19.53 -6.26 10.27
C PRO A 77 -19.16 -5.27 11.39
N GLY A 78 -18.04 -5.49 12.12
CA GLY A 78 -17.57 -4.60 13.18
C GLY A 78 -16.90 -3.32 12.68
N VAL A 79 -16.26 -3.34 11.51
CA VAL A 79 -15.50 -2.18 11.00
C VAL A 79 -16.36 -1.23 10.19
N GLN A 80 -17.34 -1.74 9.42
CA GLN A 80 -18.30 -0.89 8.70
C GLN A 80 -19.15 -0.04 9.67
N ALA A 81 -19.47 -0.58 10.85
CA ALA A 81 -20.20 0.17 11.88
C ALA A 81 -19.42 1.39 12.42
N HIS A 82 -18.09 1.32 12.44
CA HIS A 82 -17.25 2.42 12.94
C HIS A 82 -17.11 3.56 11.93
N LEU A 83 -17.02 3.23 10.63
CA LEU A 83 -16.97 4.21 9.54
C LEU A 83 -18.31 4.92 9.33
N ALA A 84 -19.43 4.20 9.44
CA ALA A 84 -20.78 4.79 9.34
C ALA A 84 -21.04 5.82 10.47
N ARG A 85 -20.48 5.60 11.66
CA ARG A 85 -20.66 6.53 12.79
C ARG A 85 -19.84 7.82 12.66
N ALA A 86 -18.76 7.80 11.87
CA ALA A 86 -17.91 8.96 11.63
C ALA A 86 -18.52 9.94 10.61
N THR A 87 -19.32 9.45 9.67
CA THR A 87 -19.99 10.29 8.66
C THR A 87 -21.21 11.03 9.22
N GLU A 88 -22.02 10.39 10.07
CA GLU A 88 -23.20 11.01 10.71
C GLU A 88 -22.86 12.23 11.59
N LYS A 89 -21.72 12.19 12.28
CA LYS A 89 -21.30 13.28 13.19
C LYS A 89 -20.87 14.54 12.42
N THR A 90 -20.48 14.40 11.17
CA THR A 90 -20.03 15.53 10.32
C THR A 90 -21.23 16.26 9.70
N ASP A 91 -22.29 15.52 9.35
CA ASP A 91 -23.52 16.09 8.80
C ASP A 91 -24.31 16.88 9.87
N GLN A 92 -24.36 16.37 11.11
CA GLN A 92 -25.06 17.03 12.21
C GLN A 92 -24.40 18.35 12.63
N VAL A 93 -23.05 18.45 12.55
CA VAL A 93 -22.31 19.69 12.84
C VAL A 93 -22.51 20.74 11.74
N LYS A 94 -22.57 20.33 10.47
CA LYS A 94 -22.88 21.25 9.35
C LYS A 94 -24.31 21.78 9.40
N ALA A 95 -25.27 20.93 9.78
CA ALA A 95 -26.67 21.35 9.91
C ALA A 95 -26.87 22.34 11.07
N ALA A 96 -26.17 22.16 12.20
CA ALA A 96 -26.22 23.07 13.34
C ALA A 96 -25.56 24.44 13.06
N LEU A 97 -24.61 24.52 12.13
CA LEU A 97 -23.95 25.77 11.73
C LEU A 97 -24.74 26.60 10.70
N LYS A 98 -25.85 26.06 10.18
CA LYS A 98 -26.66 26.70 9.13
C LYS A 98 -28.02 27.25 9.63
N ASN A 99 -28.24 27.27 10.95
CA ASN A 99 -29.35 27.98 11.61
C ASN A 99 -28.84 29.25 12.30
#